data_AF-A0A381ZME0-F1
#
_entry.id   AF-A0A381ZME0-F1
#
_cell.length_a   1.000
_cell.length_b   1.000
_cell.length_c   1.000
_cell.angle_alpha   90.00
_cell.angle_beta   90.00
_cell.angle_gamma   90.00
#
_symmetry.space_group_name_H-M   'P 1'
#
loop_
_entity.id
_entity.type
_entity.pdbx_description
1 polymer ?
#
loop_
_entity_poly.entity_id
_entity_poly.type
_entity_poly.pdbx_seq_one_letter_code
_entity_poly.pdbx_strand_id
1 'polypeptide(L)'
;INPIQFENAEGNLGVANSLLNHLAAKLPISRMQRDLTDSTTMRNQGVALGHSTLALKNILNGLGRISVNRSHLSAELDKHWEVLAEAVQTILRKAGKQDAYEEMKRLTQGQQVDADSIKQFVSQLTIDENDKQTLLKLTPADYTGLAPKLVEMI
;
A
#
# COMPACT_ATOMS: atom_id res chain seq x y z
N ILE A 1 15.39 -8.16 9.04
CA ILE A 1 15.87 -7.08 9.95
C ILE A 1 14.84 -6.97 11.07
N ASN A 2 15.27 -6.93 12.34
CA ASN A 2 14.34 -6.74 13.46
C ASN A 2 13.71 -5.32 13.38
N PRO A 3 12.37 -5.18 13.32
CA PRO A 3 11.67 -3.92 13.13
C PRO A 3 11.57 -3.03 14.38
N ILE A 4 12.28 -3.33 15.48
CA ILE A 4 12.22 -2.62 16.76
C ILE A 4 12.24 -1.08 16.70
N GLN A 5 12.93 -0.50 15.71
CA GLN A 5 12.93 0.96 15.52
C GLN A 5 11.54 1.48 15.13
N PHE A 6 10.83 0.79 14.24
CA PHE A 6 9.47 1.15 13.86
C PHE A 6 8.46 0.87 14.99
N GLU A 7 8.61 -0.24 15.72
CA GLU A 7 7.76 -0.56 16.88
C GLU A 7 7.89 0.51 17.98
N ASN A 8 9.12 0.94 18.27
CA ASN A 8 9.37 2.03 19.22
C ASN A 8 8.79 3.36 18.74
N ALA A 9 8.85 3.63 17.43
CA ALA A 9 8.25 4.83 16.87
C ALA A 9 6.73 4.81 16.98
N GLU A 10 6.09 3.69 16.65
CA GLU A 10 4.65 3.50 16.74
C GLU A 10 4.12 3.77 18.15
N GLY A 11 4.76 3.17 19.17
CA GLY A 11 4.38 3.41 20.57
C GLY A 11 4.50 4.89 20.97
N ASN A 12 5.60 5.56 20.56
CA ASN A 12 5.80 6.98 20.87
C ASN A 12 4.82 7.90 20.13
N LEU A 13 4.45 7.58 18.88
CA LEU A 13 3.42 8.32 18.15
C LEU A 13 2.06 8.23 18.86
N GLY A 14 1.70 7.06 19.38
CA GLY A 14 0.47 6.88 20.16
C GLY A 14 0.41 7.76 21.41
N VAL A 15 1.51 7.79 22.19
CA VAL A 15 1.61 8.64 23.39
C VAL A 15 1.58 10.13 23.01
N ALA A 16 2.36 10.52 22.00
CA ALA A 16 2.38 11.90 21.51
C ALA A 16 0.99 12.37 21.09
N ASN A 17 0.29 11.59 20.26
CA ASN A 17 -1.05 11.91 19.79
C ASN A 17 -2.06 12.01 20.93
N SER A 18 -1.98 11.13 21.93
CA SER A 18 -2.88 11.17 23.09
C SER A 18 -2.74 12.49 23.85
N LEU A 19 -1.50 12.93 24.08
CA LEU A 19 -1.22 14.22 24.73
C LEU A 19 -1.63 15.40 23.84
N LEU A 20 -1.26 15.39 22.55
CA LEU A 20 -1.61 16.46 21.61
C LEU A 20 -3.14 16.62 21.49
N ASN A 21 -3.88 15.52 21.40
CA ASN A 21 -5.34 15.52 21.36
C ASN A 21 -5.93 16.09 22.64
N HIS A 22 -5.41 15.69 23.81
CA HIS A 22 -5.86 16.26 25.08
C HIS A 22 -5.59 17.78 25.14
N LEU A 23 -4.39 18.23 24.77
CA LEU A 23 -4.03 19.64 24.74
C LEU A 23 -4.95 20.43 23.78
N ALA A 24 -5.17 19.91 22.56
CA ALA A 24 -6.01 20.55 21.55
C ALA A 24 -7.47 20.66 22.00
N ALA A 25 -8.00 19.64 22.67
CA ALA A 25 -9.38 19.66 23.18
C ALA A 25 -9.52 20.54 24.43
N LYS A 26 -8.54 20.50 25.34
CA LYS A 26 -8.62 21.15 26.66
C LYS A 26 -8.33 22.64 26.59
N LEU A 27 -7.27 23.05 25.89
CA LEU A 27 -6.74 24.42 25.97
C LEU A 27 -7.71 25.50 25.47
N PRO A 28 -8.54 25.27 24.44
CA PRO A 28 -9.51 26.28 23.97
C PRO A 28 -10.67 26.54 24.93
N ILE A 29 -10.87 25.69 25.96
CA ILE A 29 -12.00 25.80 26.89
C ILE A 29 -11.51 26.40 28.22
N SER A 30 -12.05 27.57 28.56
CA SER A 30 -11.78 28.26 29.82
C SER A 30 -13.06 28.94 30.32
N ARG A 31 -13.34 28.87 31.63
CA ARG A 31 -14.58 29.44 32.20
C ARG A 31 -14.51 30.98 32.25
N MET A 32 -15.59 31.63 31.79
CA MET A 32 -15.76 33.10 31.80
C MET A 32 -14.59 33.81 31.12
N GLN A 33 -13.95 34.79 31.77
CA GLN A 33 -12.82 35.53 31.20
C GLN A 33 -11.55 34.67 31.09
N ARG A 34 -11.30 33.77 32.06
CA ARG A 34 -10.24 32.73 32.08
C ARG A 34 -10.20 32.03 33.44
N ASP A 35 -10.12 30.69 33.45
CA ASP A 35 -9.65 29.89 34.58
C ASP A 35 -8.17 29.46 34.42
N LEU A 36 -7.53 28.99 35.49
CA LEU A 36 -6.09 28.69 35.53
C LEU A 36 -5.72 27.23 35.23
N THR A 37 -6.67 26.41 34.77
CA THR A 37 -6.40 24.99 34.49
C THR A 37 -5.44 24.80 33.31
N ASP A 38 -5.35 25.78 32.41
CA ASP A 38 -4.43 25.83 31.28
C ASP A 38 -2.95 25.94 31.70
N SER A 39 -2.65 26.64 32.80
CA SER A 39 -1.28 26.87 33.27
C SER A 39 -0.49 25.59 33.53
N THR A 40 -1.10 24.58 34.17
CA THR A 40 -0.47 23.27 34.37
C THR A 40 -0.50 22.41 33.11
N THR A 41 -1.59 22.49 32.34
CA THR A 41 -1.72 21.72 31.10
C THR A 41 -0.69 22.14 30.04
N MET A 42 -0.45 23.44 29.85
CA MET A 42 0.54 23.95 28.87
C MET A 42 1.97 23.49 29.14
N ARG A 43 2.33 23.19 30.40
CA ARG A 43 3.66 22.65 30.75
C ARG A 43 3.92 21.26 30.17
N ASN A 44 2.90 20.59 29.63
CA ASN A 44 3.00 19.27 29.01
C ASN A 44 3.18 19.31 27.48
N GLN A 45 3.23 20.50 26.85
CA GLN A 45 3.50 20.62 25.41
C GLN A 45 4.84 19.96 25.03
N GLY A 46 5.88 20.20 25.84
CA GLY A 46 7.21 19.60 25.63
C GLY A 46 7.21 18.07 25.75
N VAL A 47 6.35 17.49 26.60
CA VAL A 47 6.24 16.03 26.75
C VAL A 47 5.70 15.41 25.46
N ALA A 48 4.63 16.00 24.92
CA ALA A 48 4.03 15.57 23.67
C ALA A 48 5.05 15.63 22.51
N LEU A 49 5.74 16.76 22.36
CA LEU A 49 6.75 16.96 21.32
C LEU A 49 7.99 16.08 21.53
N GLY A 50 8.34 15.75 22.77
CA GLY A 50 9.43 14.84 23.11
C GLY A 50 9.18 13.44 22.55
N HIS A 51 7.98 12.91 22.76
CA HIS A 51 7.56 11.64 22.17
C HIS A 51 7.52 11.68 20.63
N SER A 52 6.99 12.76 20.03
CA SER A 52 7.03 12.93 18.57
C SER A 52 8.45 12.91 18.01
N THR A 53 9.36 13.65 18.65
CA THR A 53 10.76 13.74 18.23
C THR A 53 11.48 12.40 18.34
N LEU A 54 11.24 11.66 19.43
CA LEU A 54 11.81 10.33 19.61
C LEU A 54 11.29 9.35 18.55
N ALA A 55 10.00 9.39 18.23
CA ALA A 55 9.43 8.58 17.16
C ALA A 55 10.09 8.88 15.80
N LEU A 56 10.25 10.16 15.44
CA LEU A 56 10.89 10.55 14.18
C LEU A 56 12.34 10.06 14.09
N LYS A 57 13.10 10.16 15.18
CA LYS A 57 14.48 9.62 15.24
C LYS A 57 14.50 8.11 15.02
N ASN A 58 13.58 7.38 15.65
CA ASN A 58 13.48 5.94 15.48
C ASN A 58 13.07 5.56 14.05
N ILE A 59 12.13 6.28 13.42
CA ILE A 59 11.77 6.08 12.00
C ILE A 59 13.00 6.27 11.10
N LEU A 60 13.73 7.38 11.25
CA LEU A 60 14.93 7.66 10.46
C LEU A 60 16.01 6.57 10.63
N ASN A 61 16.24 6.13 11.88
CA ASN A 61 17.15 5.03 12.18
C ASN A 61 16.68 3.70 11.57
N GLY A 62 15.37 3.45 11.56
CA GLY A 62 14.76 2.29 10.91
C GLY A 62 14.98 2.32 9.40
N LEU A 63 14.66 3.44 8.75
CA LEU A 63 14.80 3.64 7.30
C LEU A 63 16.26 3.46 6.86
N GLY A 64 17.22 3.98 7.62
CA GLY A 64 18.66 3.81 7.33
C GLY A 64 19.17 2.37 7.39
N ARG A 65 18.37 1.42 7.89
CA ARG A 65 18.70 -0.01 7.98
C ARG A 65 17.99 -0.87 6.95
N ILE A 66 17.02 -0.33 6.22
CA ILE A 66 16.21 -1.10 5.26
C ILE A 66 17.03 -1.40 4.00
N SER A 67 16.91 -2.64 3.52
CA SER A 67 17.32 -3.04 2.18
C SER A 67 16.21 -3.86 1.53
N VAL A 68 16.02 -3.68 0.22
CA VAL A 68 14.95 -4.35 -0.53
C VAL A 68 15.38 -5.77 -0.90
N ASN A 69 14.58 -6.76 -0.51
CA ASN A 69 14.78 -8.15 -0.92
C ASN A 69 14.15 -8.43 -2.29
N ARG A 70 14.86 -8.07 -3.36
CA ARG A 70 14.36 -8.17 -4.74
C ARG A 70 14.07 -9.60 -5.19
N SER A 71 14.85 -10.58 -4.74
CA SER A 71 14.65 -11.99 -5.12
C SER A 71 13.36 -12.53 -4.52
N HIS A 72 13.08 -12.22 -3.25
CA HIS A 72 11.83 -12.61 -2.62
C HIS A 72 10.62 -11.95 -3.28
N LEU A 73 10.68 -10.64 -3.57
CA LEU A 73 9.61 -9.94 -4.29
C LEU A 73 9.33 -10.57 -5.66
N SER A 74 10.38 -10.87 -6.43
CA SER A 74 10.23 -11.45 -7.76
C SER A 74 9.65 -12.87 -7.68
N ALA A 75 10.10 -13.67 -6.71
CA ALA A 75 9.59 -15.03 -6.51
C ALA A 75 8.14 -15.05 -5.99
N GLU A 76 7.71 -14.04 -5.24
CA GLU A 76 6.32 -13.91 -4.83
C GLU A 76 5.43 -13.54 -6.01
N LEU A 77 5.84 -12.56 -6.81
CA LEU A 77 5.11 -12.15 -8.02
C LEU A 77 4.95 -13.31 -9.02
N ASP A 78 5.98 -14.13 -9.20
CA ASP A 78 5.95 -15.27 -10.12
C ASP A 78 5.02 -16.40 -9.67
N LYS A 79 4.59 -16.41 -8.40
CA LYS A 79 3.58 -17.37 -7.89
C LYS A 79 2.15 -16.89 -8.06
N HIS A 80 1.95 -15.61 -8.39
CA HIS A 80 0.65 -14.96 -8.35
C HIS A 80 0.24 -14.42 -9.72
N TRP A 81 0.15 -15.30 -10.72
CA TRP A 81 -0.26 -14.93 -12.09
C TRP A 81 -1.75 -14.58 -12.20
N GLU A 82 -2.57 -14.95 -11.21
CA GLU A 82 -3.98 -14.59 -11.13
C GLU A 82 -4.22 -13.07 -11.10
N VAL A 83 -3.23 -12.27 -10.73
CA VAL A 83 -3.34 -10.79 -10.74
C VAL A 83 -3.55 -10.23 -12.16
N LEU A 84 -3.11 -10.95 -13.20
CA LEU A 84 -3.32 -10.54 -14.59
C LEU A 84 -4.76 -10.74 -15.07
N ALA A 85 -5.61 -11.40 -14.28
CA ALA A 85 -7.03 -11.60 -14.60
C ALA A 85 -7.76 -10.27 -14.88
N GLU A 86 -7.45 -9.23 -14.11
CA GLU A 86 -8.03 -7.90 -14.30
C GLU A 86 -7.63 -7.29 -15.65
N ALA A 87 -6.36 -7.42 -16.05
CA ALA A 87 -5.87 -6.91 -17.33
C ALA A 87 -6.58 -7.59 -18.50
N VAL A 88 -6.70 -8.92 -18.45
CA VAL A 88 -7.40 -9.72 -19.44
C VAL A 88 -8.88 -9.33 -19.52
N GLN A 89 -9.55 -9.22 -18.37
CA GLN A 89 -10.96 -8.80 -18.30
C GLN A 89 -11.16 -7.40 -18.90
N THR A 90 -10.25 -6.47 -18.63
CA THR A 90 -10.33 -5.09 -19.12
C THR A 90 -10.23 -5.04 -20.65
N ILE A 91 -9.31 -5.79 -21.25
CA ILE A 91 -9.18 -5.90 -22.70
C ILE A 91 -10.41 -6.57 -23.33
N LEU A 92 -10.95 -7.61 -22.70
CA LEU A 92 -12.18 -8.25 -23.18
C LEU A 92 -13.38 -7.31 -23.15
N ARG A 93 -13.51 -6.48 -22.10
CA ARG A 93 -14.52 -5.42 -22.04
C ARG A 93 -14.33 -4.38 -23.14
N LYS A 94 -13.09 -3.95 -23.41
CA LYS A 94 -12.75 -3.07 -24.55
C LYS A 94 -13.17 -3.69 -25.89
N ALA A 95 -13.02 -5.00 -26.04
CA ALA A 95 -13.45 -5.75 -27.22
C ALA A 95 -14.96 -6.02 -27.30
N GLY A 96 -15.76 -5.53 -26.33
CA GLY A 96 -17.22 -5.70 -26.31
C GLY A 96 -17.71 -7.03 -25.74
N LYS A 97 -16.85 -7.88 -25.18
CA LYS A 97 -17.26 -9.13 -24.53
C LYS A 97 -17.68 -8.89 -23.08
N GLN A 98 -18.98 -8.97 -22.81
CA GLN A 98 -19.54 -8.69 -21.48
C GLN A 98 -19.31 -9.83 -20.46
N ASP A 99 -19.19 -11.08 -20.93
CA ASP A 99 -19.05 -12.28 -20.08
C ASP A 99 -17.60 -12.58 -19.65
N ALA A 100 -16.68 -11.64 -19.88
CA ALA A 100 -15.24 -11.77 -19.59
C ALA A 100 -14.91 -12.21 -18.15
N TYR A 101 -15.76 -11.81 -17.21
CA TYR A 101 -15.61 -12.17 -15.80
C TYR A 101 -15.87 -13.67 -15.55
N GLU A 102 -16.87 -14.26 -16.21
CA GLU A 102 -17.22 -15.67 -16.02
C GLU A 102 -16.23 -16.61 -16.71
N GLU A 103 -15.65 -16.20 -17.85
CA GLU A 103 -14.55 -16.93 -18.50
C GLU A 103 -13.29 -16.95 -17.63
N MET A 104 -12.89 -15.82 -17.05
CA MET A 104 -11.73 -15.76 -16.15
C MET A 104 -11.98 -16.54 -14.86
N LYS A 105 -13.17 -16.40 -14.26
CA LYS A 105 -13.52 -17.11 -13.02
C LYS A 105 -13.38 -18.63 -13.17
N ARG A 106 -13.76 -19.19 -14.32
CA ARG A 106 -13.59 -20.63 -14.61
C ARG A 106 -12.13 -21.06 -14.63
N LEU A 107 -11.21 -20.19 -15.08
CA LEU A 107 -9.78 -20.47 -15.12
C LEU A 107 -9.14 -20.43 -13.73
N THR A 108 -9.57 -19.50 -12.88
CA THR A 108 -8.96 -19.28 -11.56
C THR A 108 -9.61 -20.12 -10.44
N GLN A 109 -10.69 -20.86 -10.72
CA GLN A 109 -11.46 -21.55 -9.70
C GLN A 109 -10.84 -22.90 -9.33
N GLY A 110 -10.10 -22.91 -8.22
CA GLY A 110 -9.58 -24.14 -7.59
C GLY A 110 -8.25 -24.64 -8.16
N GLN A 111 -7.58 -23.87 -9.03
CA GLN A 111 -6.26 -24.18 -9.57
C GLN A 111 -5.30 -23.01 -9.34
N GLN A 112 -4.01 -23.31 -9.13
CA GLN A 112 -2.99 -22.28 -9.19
C GLN A 112 -2.84 -21.83 -10.63
N VAL A 113 -2.90 -20.52 -10.82
CA VAL A 113 -2.72 -19.89 -12.12
C VAL A 113 -1.23 -19.66 -12.30
N ASP A 114 -0.67 -20.19 -13.38
CA ASP A 114 0.71 -19.97 -13.77
C ASP A 114 0.81 -19.28 -15.14
N ALA A 115 2.03 -19.00 -15.56
CA ALA A 115 2.33 -18.34 -16.82
C ALA A 115 1.70 -19.07 -18.03
N ASP A 116 1.76 -20.40 -18.02
CA ASP A 116 1.29 -21.21 -19.14
C ASP A 116 -0.23 -21.24 -19.21
N SER A 117 -0.90 -21.31 -18.05
CA SER A 117 -2.37 -21.25 -17.95
C SER A 117 -2.91 -19.93 -18.51
N ILE A 118 -2.29 -18.80 -18.16
CA ILE A 118 -2.66 -17.49 -18.71
C ILE A 118 -2.41 -17.42 -20.22
N LYS A 119 -1.25 -17.89 -20.70
CA LYS A 119 -0.94 -17.88 -22.13
C LYS A 119 -1.89 -18.75 -22.95
N GLN A 120 -2.24 -19.93 -22.44
CA GLN A 120 -3.21 -20.82 -23.07
C GLN A 120 -4.59 -20.15 -23.16
N PHE A 121 -5.04 -19.52 -22.08
CA PHE A 121 -6.30 -18.78 -22.06
C PHE A 121 -6.30 -17.65 -23.09
N VAL A 122 -5.30 -16.78 -23.05
CA VAL A 122 -5.16 -15.63 -23.96
C VAL A 122 -5.11 -16.09 -25.42
N SER A 123 -4.47 -17.22 -25.71
CA SER A 123 -4.40 -17.78 -27.06
C SER A 123 -5.78 -18.17 -27.62
N GLN A 124 -6.70 -18.63 -26.76
CA GLN A 124 -8.06 -19.03 -27.13
C GLN A 124 -9.01 -17.83 -27.34
N LEU A 125 -8.63 -16.63 -26.87
CA LEU A 125 -9.48 -15.44 -27.00
C LEU A 125 -9.61 -15.00 -28.47
N THR A 126 -10.85 -14.80 -28.91
CA THR A 126 -11.18 -14.09 -30.15
C THR A 126 -11.17 -12.58 -29.90
N ILE A 127 -9.99 -11.96 -29.94
CA ILE A 127 -9.74 -10.51 -29.79
C ILE A 127 -8.74 -10.05 -30.85
N ASP A 128 -8.55 -8.74 -30.99
CA ASP A 128 -7.55 -8.15 -31.88
C ASP A 128 -6.14 -8.68 -31.57
N GLU A 129 -5.33 -8.88 -32.62
CA GLU A 129 -3.99 -9.47 -32.48
C GLU A 129 -3.06 -8.58 -31.66
N ASN A 130 -3.17 -7.25 -31.76
CA ASN A 130 -2.35 -6.34 -30.96
C ASN A 130 -2.69 -6.43 -29.46
N ASP A 131 -3.98 -6.57 -29.14
CA ASP A 131 -4.44 -6.78 -27.76
C ASP A 131 -4.01 -8.16 -27.23
N LYS A 132 -4.07 -9.21 -28.05
CA LYS A 132 -3.55 -10.55 -27.71
C LYS A 132 -2.05 -10.53 -27.43
N GLN A 133 -1.26 -9.89 -28.29
CA GLN A 133 0.19 -9.75 -28.10
C GLN A 133 0.54 -8.93 -26.85
N THR A 134 -0.28 -7.93 -26.52
CA THR A 134 -0.13 -7.16 -25.27
C THR A 134 -0.32 -8.07 -24.06
N LEU A 135 -1.40 -8.86 -24.02
CA LEU A 135 -1.67 -9.80 -22.92
C LEU A 135 -0.61 -10.90 -22.79
N LEU A 136 -0.07 -11.42 -23.90
CA LEU A 136 0.95 -12.47 -23.87
C LEU A 136 2.32 -12.00 -23.36
N LYS A 137 2.59 -10.70 -23.42
CA LYS A 137 3.84 -10.09 -22.94
C LYS A 137 3.77 -9.69 -21.47
N LEU A 138 2.57 -9.52 -20.91
CA LEU A 138 2.39 -9.11 -19.53
C LEU A 138 2.89 -10.18 -18.56
N THR A 139 3.46 -9.71 -17.47
CA THR A 139 3.90 -10.51 -16.32
C THR A 139 3.42 -9.82 -15.05
N PRO A 140 3.27 -10.54 -13.93
CA PRO A 140 2.95 -9.91 -12.65
C PRO A 140 3.95 -8.79 -12.26
N ALA A 141 5.21 -8.91 -12.71
CA ALA A 141 6.27 -7.94 -12.42
C ALA A 141 6.18 -6.64 -13.24
N ASP A 142 5.60 -6.67 -14.45
CA ASP A 142 5.43 -5.49 -15.29
C ASP A 142 4.03 -4.87 -15.21
N TYR A 143 3.04 -5.60 -14.67
CA TYR A 143 1.68 -5.11 -14.40
C TYR A 143 1.63 -4.19 -13.18
N THR A 144 2.38 -3.08 -13.25
CA THR A 144 2.52 -2.06 -12.19
C THR A 144 1.78 -0.76 -12.53
N GLY A 145 1.11 -0.70 -13.68
CA GLY A 145 0.34 0.45 -14.14
C GLY A 145 1.18 1.73 -14.21
N LEU A 146 0.72 2.78 -13.53
CA LEU A 146 1.41 4.07 -13.49
C LEU A 146 2.40 4.20 -12.33
N ALA A 147 2.65 3.14 -11.54
CA ALA A 147 3.42 3.25 -10.31
C ALA A 147 4.81 3.90 -10.49
N PRO A 148 5.65 3.52 -11.48
CA PRO A 148 6.94 4.19 -11.68
C PRO A 148 6.79 5.67 -12.04
N LYS A 149 5.82 6.00 -12.90
CA LYS A 149 5.56 7.37 -13.34
C LYS A 149 5.11 8.27 -12.20
N LEU A 150 4.26 7.75 -11.31
CA LEU A 150 3.79 8.50 -10.14
C LEU A 150 4.93 8.80 -9.16
N VAL A 151 5.91 7.90 -9.03
CA VAL A 151 7.11 8.14 -8.21
C VAL A 151 7.98 9.24 -8.81
N GLU A 152 8.13 9.30 -10.14
CA GLU A 152 8.89 10.35 -10.82
C GLU A 152 8.26 11.75 -10.72
N MET A 153 6.98 11.84 -10.32
CA MET A 153 6.25 13.11 -10.17
C MET A 153 6.38 13.74 -8.77
N ILE A 154 6.93 13.03 -7.79
CA ILE A 154 7.08 13.47 -6.38
C ILE A 154 8.52 13.91 -6.13
#